data_AF-A0A2R6P032-F1
#
_entry.id   AF-A0A2R6P032-F1
#
_cell.length_a   1.000
_cell.length_b   1.000
_cell.length_c   1.000
_cell.angle_alpha   90.00
_cell.angle_beta   90.00
_cell.angle_gamma   90.00
#
_symmetry.space_group_name_H-M   'P 1'
#
loop_
_entity.id
_entity.type
_entity.pdbx_description
1 polymer ?
#
loop_
_entity_poly.entity_id
_entity_poly.type
_entity_poly.pdbx_seq_one_letter_code
_entity_poly.pdbx_strand_id
1 'polypeptide(L)' 'MAQEVKLEYNAKGMPFRRLGNTGLRVPIFSLGGWLTLGRTVKGDSATDIIKVAFENGINMIDTAELYAKGESEIAM' A
#
# COMPACT_ATOMS: atom_id res chain seq x y z
N MET A 1 -8.96 25.71 22.86
CA MET A 1 -7.56 25.52 22.41
C MET A 1 -7.61 24.44 21.32
N ALA A 2 -7.53 24.82 20.05
CA ALA A 2 -7.52 23.84 18.96
C ALA A 2 -6.16 23.11 18.99
N GLN A 3 -6.19 21.78 18.99
CA GLN A 3 -4.98 20.98 18.98
C GLN A 3 -4.35 21.05 17.58
N GLU A 4 -3.07 21.45 17.53
CA GLU A 4 -2.32 21.56 16.29
C GLU A 4 -2.15 20.17 15.68
N VAL A 5 -2.81 19.92 14.54
CA VAL A 5 -2.72 18.65 13.82
C VAL A 5 -1.37 18.60 13.11
N LYS A 6 -0.43 17.81 13.63
CA LYS A 6 0.78 17.47 12.88
C LYS A 6 0.41 16.55 11.73
N LEU A 7 0.52 17.06 10.50
CA LEU A 7 0.30 16.33 9.24
C LEU A 7 1.47 15.37 8.89
N GLU A 8 2.28 14.96 9.87
CA GLU A 8 3.43 14.10 9.63
C GLU A 8 3.01 12.65 9.52
N TYR A 9 3.28 12.03 8.37
CA TYR A 9 3.09 10.60 8.18
C TYR A 9 4.00 9.80 9.12
N ASN A 10 3.40 8.88 9.91
CA ASN A 10 4.16 7.95 10.73
C ASN A 10 4.70 6.80 9.86
N ALA A 11 6.02 6.77 9.66
CA ALA A 11 6.69 5.76 8.84
C ALA A 11 6.71 4.36 9.46
N LYS A 12 6.36 4.18 10.74
CA LYS A 12 6.35 2.87 11.43
C LYS A 12 7.69 2.12 11.31
N GLY A 13 8.80 2.85 11.24
CA GLY A 13 10.14 2.29 11.03
C GLY A 13 10.47 1.89 9.59
N MET A 14 9.53 2.02 8.63
CA MET A 14 9.76 1.75 7.21
C MET A 14 10.76 2.76 6.61
N PRO A 15 11.86 2.31 5.98
CA PRO A 15 12.73 3.18 5.22
C PRO A 15 12.04 3.71 3.95
N PHE A 16 12.27 4.98 3.63
CA PHE A 16 11.75 5.63 2.41
C PHE A 16 12.90 6.07 1.49
N ARG A 17 12.64 6.07 0.18
CA ARG A 17 13.54 6.59 -0.86
C ARG A 17 12.82 7.64 -1.70
N ARG A 18 13.57 8.59 -2.26
CA ARG A 18 13.02 9.53 -3.25
C ARG A 18 12.70 8.77 -4.54
N LEU A 19 11.53 9.05 -5.12
CA LEU A 19 11.18 8.54 -6.43
C LEU A 19 11.85 9.41 -7.49
N GLY A 20 13.10 9.10 -7.84
CA GLY A 20 13.90 9.88 -8.79
C GLY A 20 14.03 11.37 -8.40
N ASN A 21 13.99 12.25 -9.40
CA ASN A 21 14.00 13.71 -9.19
C ASN A 21 12.59 14.29 -8.98
N THR A 22 11.77 13.62 -8.17
CA THR A 22 10.45 14.13 -7.77
C THR A 22 10.46 14.60 -6.32
N GLY A 23 9.39 15.26 -5.89
CA GLY A 23 9.15 15.56 -4.48
C GLY A 23 8.65 14.36 -3.67
N LEU A 24 8.36 13.23 -4.32
CA LEU A 24 7.75 12.07 -3.69
C LEU A 24 8.79 11.19 -3.00
N ARG A 25 8.41 10.68 -1.83
CA ARG A 25 9.14 9.63 -1.11
C ARG A 25 8.25 8.39 -1.07
N VAL A 26 8.81 7.25 -1.44
CA VAL A 26 8.14 5.94 -1.45
C VAL A 26 8.84 4.98 -0.49
N PRO A 27 8.11 4.05 0.13
CA PRO A 27 8.70 3.03 1.00
C PRO A 27 9.62 2.12 0.18
N ILE A 28 10.62 1.50 0.82
CA ILE A 28 11.52 0.56 0.13
C ILE A 28 10.82 -0.73 -0.32
N PHE A 29 9.66 -1.04 0.26
CA PHE A 29 8.80 -2.16 -0.11
C PHE A 29 7.43 -1.63 -0.57
N SER A 30 6.89 -2.24 -1.62
CA SER A 30 5.53 -2.03 -2.10
C SER A 30 4.73 -3.34 -2.04
N LEU A 31 3.41 -3.24 -1.99
CA LEU A 31 2.51 -4.39 -2.10
C LEU A 31 1.88 -4.42 -3.50
N GLY A 32 2.14 -5.47 -4.28
CA GLY A 32 1.58 -5.63 -5.62
C GLY A 32 0.53 -6.73 -5.72
N GLY A 33 -0.54 -6.49 -6.48
CA GLY A 33 -1.69 -7.39 -6.58
C GLY A 33 -1.57 -8.53 -7.60
N TRP A 34 -0.75 -8.38 -8.64
CA TRP A 34 -0.80 -9.13 -9.91
C TRP A 34 -1.24 -10.61 -9.86
N LEU A 35 -0.50 -11.47 -9.16
CA LEU A 35 -0.74 -12.91 -9.18
C LEU A 35 -1.64 -13.39 -8.03
N THR A 36 -1.78 -12.58 -6.97
CA THR A 36 -2.23 -13.04 -5.65
C THR A 36 -3.58 -12.46 -5.31
N LEU A 37 -3.70 -11.13 -5.28
CA LEU A 37 -4.85 -10.41 -4.76
C LEU A 37 -5.93 -10.29 -5.84
N GLY A 38 -7.16 -10.68 -5.51
CA GLY A 38 -8.24 -10.80 -6.50
C GLY A 38 -8.19 -12.08 -7.34
N ARG A 39 -7.18 -12.95 -7.15
CA ARG A 39 -7.08 -14.26 -7.80
C ARG A 39 -7.16 -15.40 -6.80
N THR A 40 -6.03 -15.79 -6.22
CA THR A 40 -5.94 -16.89 -5.26
C THR A 40 -6.23 -16.45 -3.83
N VAL A 41 -6.09 -15.15 -3.54
CA VAL A 41 -6.41 -14.54 -2.25
C VAL A 41 -7.51 -13.49 -2.45
N LYS A 42 -8.61 -13.63 -1.71
CA LYS A 42 -9.83 -12.81 -1.80
C LYS A 42 -10.45 -12.62 -0.42
N GLY A 43 -11.37 -11.66 -0.31
CA GLY A 43 -12.13 -11.38 0.92
C GLY A 43 -11.22 -10.95 2.07
N ASP A 44 -11.57 -11.37 3.29
CA ASP A 44 -10.91 -10.96 4.53
C ASP A 44 -9.38 -11.18 4.50
N SER A 45 -8.89 -12.26 3.87
CA SER A 45 -7.46 -12.50 3.76
C SER A 45 -6.73 -11.46 2.91
N ALA A 46 -7.37 -10.92 1.86
CA ALA A 46 -6.78 -9.83 1.09
C ALA A 46 -6.70 -8.55 1.94
N THR A 47 -7.77 -8.24 2.68
CA THR A 47 -7.83 -7.12 3.62
C THR A 47 -6.77 -7.24 4.72
N ASP A 48 -6.58 -8.43 5.29
CA ASP A 48 -5.57 -8.68 6.33
C ASP A 48 -4.16 -8.45 5.81
N ILE A 49 -3.85 -8.88 4.58
CA ILE A 49 -2.54 -8.63 3.96
C ILE A 49 -2.27 -7.13 3.83
N ILE A 50 -3.27 -6.37 3.34
CA ILE A 50 -3.14 -4.91 3.14
C ILE A 50 -3.00 -4.20 4.48
N LYS A 51 -3.77 -4.63 5.48
CA LYS A 51 -3.69 -4.10 6.84
C LYS A 51 -2.30 -4.31 7.43
N VAL A 52 -1.75 -5.52 7.34
CA VAL A 52 -0.39 -5.82 7.82
C VAL A 52 0.67 -5.00 7.08
N ALA A 53 0.55 -4.85 5.76
CA ALA A 53 1.44 -4.00 4.97
C ALA A 53 1.40 -2.55 5.46
N PHE A 54 0.20 -1.99 5.65
CA PHE A 54 0.01 -0.63 6.14
C PHE A 54 0.54 -0.46 7.58
N GLU A 55 0.29 -1.41 8.47
CA GLU A 55 0.80 -1.45 9.85
C GLU A 55 2.33 -1.50 9.94
N ASN A 56 3.00 -1.89 8.87
CA ASN A 56 4.46 -1.87 8.76
C ASN A 56 5.00 -0.72 7.89
N GLY A 57 4.17 0.28 7.57
CA GLY A 57 4.59 1.50 6.88
C GLY A 57 4.68 1.39 5.36
N ILE A 58 4.17 0.31 4.76
CA ILE A 58 3.98 0.22 3.31
C ILE A 58 2.74 1.02 2.93
N ASN A 59 2.93 2.06 2.12
CA ASN A 59 1.85 2.89 1.57
C ASN A 59 1.91 3.01 0.04
N MET A 60 2.72 2.18 -0.62
CA MET A 60 2.77 2.05 -2.08
C MET A 60 2.11 0.75 -2.46
N ILE A 61 0.95 0.86 -3.11
CA ILE A 61 0.11 -0.25 -3.55
C ILE A 61 0.09 -0.26 -5.08
N ASP A 62 0.50 -1.37 -5.67
CA ASP A 62 0.56 -1.58 -7.12
C ASP A 62 -0.60 -2.45 -7.60
N THR A 63 -1.35 -1.92 -8.57
CA THR A 63 -2.49 -2.59 -9.22
C THR A 63 -2.51 -2.28 -10.72
N ALA A 64 -3.30 -3.04 -11.48
CA ALA A 64 -3.58 -2.78 -12.89
C ALA A 64 -4.91 -3.39 -13.30
N GLU A 65 -5.51 -2.87 -14.38
CA GLU A 65 -6.83 -3.27 -14.88
C GLU A 65 -6.88 -4.75 -15.31
N LEU A 66 -5.73 -5.31 -15.74
CA LEU A 66 -5.63 -6.71 -16.15
C LEU A 66 -5.31 -7.65 -14.99
N TYR A 67 -4.92 -7.14 -13.81
CA TYR A 67 -4.61 -7.98 -12.66
C TYR A 67 -5.89 -8.68 -12.20
N ALA A 68 -5.88 -10.01 -12.35
CA ALA A 68 -7.06 -10.85 -12.14
C ALA A 68 -8.33 -10.37 -12.87
N LYS A 69 -8.19 -9.75 -14.05
CA LYS A 69 -9.31 -9.16 -14.83
C LYS A 69 -10.10 -8.10 -14.03
N GLY A 70 -9.42 -7.23 -13.30
CA GLY A 70 -10.00 -6.15 -12.48
C GLY A 70 -10.34 -6.57 -11.05
N GLU A 71 -10.34 -7.87 -10.74
CA GLU A 71 -10.62 -8.35 -9.39
C GLU A 71 -9.56 -7.92 -8.37
N SER A 72 -8.33 -7.63 -8.80
CA SER A 72 -7.28 -7.10 -7.91
C SER A 72 -7.65 -5.71 -7.37
N GLU A 73 -8.26 -4.85 -8.19
CA GLU A 73 -8.69 -3.51 -7.77
C GLU A 73 -9.90 -3.56 -6.83
N ILE A 74 -10.76 -4.58 -6.97
CA ILE A 74 -11.91 -4.79 -6.09
C ILE A 74 -11.46 -5.36 -4.72
N ALA A 75 -10.42 -6.20 -4.72
CA ALA A 75 -9.94 -6.87 -3.52
C ALA A 75 -9.00 -6.02 -2.64
N MET A 76 -8.43 -4.93 -3.18
CA MET A 76 -7.40 -4.11 -2.54
C MET A 76 -7.90 -2.73 -2.11
#